data_AF-A0A1E7ENR5-F1
#
_entry.id   AF-A0A1E7ENR5-F1
#
_cell.length_a   1.000
_cell.length_b   1.000
_cell.length_c   1.000
_cell.angle_alpha   90.00
_cell.angle_beta   90.00
_cell.angle_gamma   90.00
#
_symmetry.space_group_name_H-M   'P 1'
#
loop_
_entity.id
_entity.type
_entity.pdbx_description
1 polymer ?
#
loop_
_entity_poly.entity_id
_entity_poly.type
_entity_poly.pdbx_seq_one_letter_code
_entity_poly.pdbx_strand_id
1 'polypeptide(L)' 'RINFYLTTGTVGTCLDHPTQYKTQLFRRGVDMKEAAILLDNPREHTGRGYKRK' A
#
# COMPACT_ATOMS: atom_id res chain seq x y z
N ARG A 1 -4.36 1.16 -9.16
CA ARG A 1 -5.51 0.45 -8.54
C ARG A 1 -5.24 0.30 -7.05
N ILE A 2 -6.25 0.48 -6.19
CA ILE A 2 -6.12 0.26 -4.74
C ILE A 2 -7.17 -0.77 -4.34
N ASN A 3 -6.74 -1.79 -3.58
CA ASN A 3 -7.60 -2.81 -3.00
C ASN A 3 -7.53 -2.69 -1.47
N PHE A 4 -8.67 -2.65 -0.80
CA PHE A 4 -8.73 -2.63 0.67
C PHE A 4 -9.50 -3.83 1.20
N TYR A 5 -8.83 -4.62 2.03
CA TYR A 5 -9.36 -5.83 2.67
C TYR A 5 -9.68 -5.52 4.14
N LEU A 6 -10.92 -5.08 4.39
CA LEU A 6 -11.39 -4.64 5.72
C LEU A 6 -11.22 -5.71 6.81
N THR A 7 -11.49 -6.97 6.49
CA THR A 7 -11.42 -8.08 7.47
C THR A 7 -10.00 -8.35 7.98
N THR A 8 -8.97 -8.07 7.17
CA THR A 8 -7.57 -8.32 7.53
C THR A 8 -6.76 -7.03 7.75
N GLY A 9 -7.38 -5.86 7.58
CA GLY A 9 -6.69 -4.57 7.60
C GLY A 9 -5.55 -4.49 6.57
N THR A 10 -5.73 -5.12 5.40
CA THR A 10 -4.69 -5.15 4.35
C THR A 10 -5.03 -4.17 3.24
N VAL A 11 -4.07 -3.33 2.86
CA VAL A 11 -4.16 -2.43 1.70
C VAL A 11 -3.18 -2.87 0.63
N GLY A 12 -3.68 -3.16 -0.56
CA GLY A 12 -2.89 -3.47 -1.76
C GLY A 12 -2.90 -2.30 -2.73
N THR A 13 -1.74 -1.69 -2.99
CA THR A 13 -1.60 -0.62 -3.98
C THR A 13 -0.87 -1.14 -5.22
N CYS A 14 -1.52 -1.10 -6.38
CA CYS A 14 -0.91 -1.37 -7.68
C CYS A 14 -0.53 -0.05 -8.34
N LEU A 15 0.77 0.17 -8.57
CA LEU A 15 1.35 1.39 -9.11
C LEU A 15 2.35 1.05 -10.20
N ASP A 16 2.48 1.95 -11.19
CA ASP A 16 3.59 1.90 -12.14
C ASP A 16 4.80 2.60 -11.50
N HIS A 17 5.76 1.80 -11.06
CA HIS A 17 6.96 2.27 -10.39
C HIS A 17 8.03 2.66 -11.42
N PRO A 18 8.66 3.84 -11.30
CA PRO A 18 9.57 4.37 -12.33
C PRO A 18 10.71 3.40 -12.70
N THR A 19 11.18 2.60 -11.75
CA THR A 19 12.29 1.65 -11.96
C THR A 19 11.84 0.19 -12.05
N GLN A 20 10.68 -0.15 -11.49
CA GLN A 20 10.24 -1.55 -11.33
C GLN A 20 9.00 -1.86 -12.17
N TYR A 21 8.52 -0.87 -12.94
CA TYR A 21 7.32 -0.93 -13.75
C TYR A 21 6.09 -1.29 -12.90
N LYS A 22 5.09 -1.95 -13.49
CA LYS A 22 3.84 -2.35 -12.84
C LYS A 22 4.14 -3.28 -11.65
N THR A 23 4.03 -2.73 -10.45
CA THR A 23 4.25 -3.45 -9.20
C THR A 23 3.05 -3.34 -8.29
N GLN A 24 2.97 -4.27 -7.34
CA GLN A 24 1.96 -4.26 -6.30
C GLN A 24 2.63 -4.36 -4.93
N LEU A 25 2.23 -3.45 -4.04
CA LEU A 25 2.68 -3.42 -2.66
C LEU A 25 1.51 -3.77 -1.74
N PHE A 26 1.71 -4.77 -0.89
CA PHE A 26 0.75 -5.16 0.14
C PHE A 26 1.22 -4.68 1.50
N ARG A 27 0.39 -3.89 2.17
CA ARG A 27 0.58 -3.43 3.53
C ARG A 27 -0.44 -4.12 4.42
N ARG A 28 0.01 -4.88 5.41
CA ARG A 28 -0.85 -5.63 6.36
C ARG A 28 -0.92 -4.89 7.69
N GLY A 29 -2.03 -5.02 8.41
CA GLY A 29 -2.22 -4.39 9.74
C GLY A 29 -2.28 -2.87 9.69
N VAL A 30 -2.83 -2.32 8.60
CA VAL A 30 -2.98 -0.87 8.38
C VAL A 30 -4.15 -0.36 9.20
N ASP A 31 -3.92 0.70 9.97
CA ASP A 31 -4.99 1.36 10.73
C ASP A 31 -5.89 2.18 9.80
N MET A 32 -7.12 2.49 10.21
CA MET A 32 -8.10 3.20 9.37
C MET A 32 -7.61 4.60 8.96
N LYS A 33 -6.82 5.27 9.81
CA LYS A 33 -6.19 6.56 9.48
C LYS A 33 -5.12 6.40 8.40
N GLU A 34 -4.26 5.39 8.52
CA GLU A 34 -3.25 5.09 7.50
C GLU A 34 -3.89 4.65 6.18
N ALA A 35 -4.99 3.90 6.25
CA ALA A 35 -5.75 3.49 5.08
C ALA A 35 -6.33 4.70 4.34
N ALA A 36 -6.86 5.70 5.07
CA ALA A 36 -7.33 6.95 4.47
C ALA A 36 -6.20 7.70 3.74
N ILE A 37 -5.01 7.79 4.34
CA ILE A 37 -3.83 8.40 3.70
C ILE A 37 -3.43 7.64 2.44
N LEU A 38 -3.43 6.30 2.48
CA LEU A 38 -3.08 5.48 1.32
C LEU A 38 -4.12 5.52 0.19
N LEU A 39 -5.39 5.76 0.53
CA LEU A 39 -6.47 5.95 -0.44
C LEU A 39 -6.36 7.30 -1.15
N ASP A 40 -5.92 8.35 -0.46
CA ASP A 40 -5.66 9.67 -1.02
C ASP A 40 -4.34 9.71 -1.82
N ASN A 41 -3.25 9.22 -1.23
CA ASN A 41 -1.94 9.09 -1.86
C ASN A 41 -1.38 7.66 -1.76
N PRO A 42 -1.57 6.81 -2.80
CA PRO A 42 -1.07 5.43 -2.76
C PRO A 42 0.46 5.30 -2.79
N ARG A 43 1.19 6.37 -3.13
CA ARG A 43 2.66 6.41 -3.15
C ARG A 43 3.26 6.68 -1.77
N GLU A 44 2.44 7.00 -0.77
CA GLU A 44 2.89 7.31 0.58
C GLU A 44 3.74 6.17 1.18
N HIS A 45 4.89 6.53 1.72
CA HIS A 45 5.81 5.60 2.36
C HIS A 45 5.47 5.44 3.84
N THR A 46 4.75 4.37 4.15
CA THR A 46 4.37 4.02 5.53
C THR A 46 5.40 3.12 6.23
N GLY A 47 6.52 2.81 5.59
CA GLY A 47 7.55 1.88 6.11
C GLY A 47 7.11 0.42 6.21
N ARG A 48 5.88 0.09 5.78
CA ARG A 48 5.30 -1.26 5.79
C ARG A 48 5.27 -1.87 4.39
N GLY A 49 5.55 -3.18 4.32
CA GLY A 49 5.53 -3.95 3.07
C GLY A 49 6.74 -3.75 2.16
N TYR A 50 7.62 -2.79 2.46
CA TYR A 50 8.86 -2.58 1.71
C TYR A 50 9.89 -3.67 2.03
N LYS A 51 10.65 -4.08 1.02
CA LYS A 51 11.78 -5.00 1.20
C LYS A 51 12.80 -4.36 2.15
N ARG A 52 13.11 -5.03 3.25
CA ARG A 52 14.28 -4.73 4.07
C ARG A 52 15.49 -5.43 3.43
N LYS A 53 16.65 -4.76 3.46
CA LYS A 53 17.91 -5.32 2.97
C LYS A 53 18.37 -6.48 3.85
#